data_AF-A0A3Q9BN72-F1
#
_entry.id   AF-A0A3Q9BN72-F1
#
_cell.length_a   1.000
_cell.length_b   1.000
_cell.length_c   1.000
_cell.angle_alpha   90.00
_cell.angle_beta   90.00
_cell.angle_gamma   90.00
#
_symmetry.space_group_name_H-M   'P 1'
#
loop_
_entity.id
_entity.type
_entity.pdbx_description
1 polymer ?
#
loop_
_entity_poly.entity_id
_entity_poly.type
_entity_poly.pdbx_seq_one_letter_code
_entity_poly.pdbx_strand_id
1 'polypeptide(L)'
;MNIWISAIAAVAAQPMLLLLRMLPDYLSSPQSHYGIGFVLFAVVAVSATLVLVLGVPAFLALRKLRRDSWRSLGIVGFVLGALSAATSWPSRLDGYSAGQNWHGKYIETYVDGVPTAYAWFTYAEGVALFALHGVVGALVFYGVWRWRQYPKQSLQRRSSDGG
;
A
#
# COMPACT_ATOMS: atom_id res chain seq x y z
N MET A 1 -5.13 -24.59 2.86
CA MET A 1 -4.66 -23.41 3.64
C MET A 1 -5.14 -22.17 2.92
N ASN A 2 -6.06 -21.40 3.49
CA ASN A 2 -6.85 -20.43 2.69
C ASN A 2 -6.14 -19.07 2.64
N ILE A 3 -5.15 -18.97 1.74
CA ILE A 3 -4.44 -17.72 1.38
C ILE A 3 -5.42 -16.60 1.02
N TRP A 4 -6.56 -16.96 0.45
CA TRP A 4 -7.64 -16.04 0.07
C TRP A 4 -8.14 -15.16 1.23
N ILE A 5 -8.25 -15.69 2.45
CA ILE A 5 -8.73 -14.89 3.59
C ILE A 5 -7.69 -13.84 3.99
N SER A 6 -6.40 -14.18 3.94
CA SER A 6 -5.31 -13.23 4.18
C SER A 6 -5.25 -12.15 3.09
N ALA A 7 -5.49 -12.53 1.82
CA ALA A 7 -5.55 -11.58 0.71
C ALA A 7 -6.72 -10.60 0.85
N ILE A 8 -7.93 -11.11 1.15
CA ILE A 8 -9.12 -10.27 1.39
C ILE A 8 -8.87 -9.29 2.55
N ALA A 9 -8.29 -9.76 3.66
CA ALA A 9 -7.98 -8.90 4.80
C ALA A 9 -6.98 -7.79 4.42
N ALA A 10 -5.94 -8.11 3.64
CA ALA A 10 -4.96 -7.13 3.18
C ALA A 10 -5.58 -6.07 2.25
N VAL A 11 -6.51 -6.47 1.37
CA VAL A 11 -7.27 -5.57 0.49
C VAL A 11 -8.21 -4.69 1.32
N ALA A 12 -8.95 -5.26 2.27
CA ALA A 12 -9.88 -4.55 3.13
C ALA A 12 -9.20 -3.50 4.03
N ALA A 13 -7.91 -3.66 4.34
CA ALA A 13 -7.15 -2.68 5.10
C ALA A 13 -6.81 -1.41 4.29
N GLN A 14 -6.76 -1.47 2.96
CA GLN A 14 -6.28 -0.35 2.13
C GLN A 14 -7.19 0.89 2.17
N PRO A 15 -8.53 0.76 2.09
CA PRO A 15 -9.42 1.90 2.25
C PRO A 15 -9.28 2.58 3.61
N MET A 16 -9.01 1.82 4.69
CA MET A 16 -8.82 2.41 6.02
C MET A 16 -7.58 3.29 6.08
N LEU A 17 -6.48 2.85 5.45
CA LEU A 17 -5.25 3.64 5.37
C LEU A 17 -5.46 4.92 4.55
N LEU A 18 -6.19 4.84 3.43
CA LEU A 18 -6.54 6.01 2.65
C LEU A 18 -7.40 6.99 3.45
N LEU A 19 -8.46 6.51 4.11
CA LEU A 19 -9.35 7.34 4.91
C LEU A 19 -8.59 8.03 6.05
N LEU A 20 -7.65 7.34 6.69
CA LEU A 20 -6.79 7.93 7.71
C LEU A 20 -5.92 9.07 7.13
N ARG A 21 -5.38 8.90 5.92
CA ARG A 21 -4.60 9.95 5.23
C ARG A 21 -5.46 11.15 4.83
N MET A 22 -6.70 10.92 4.41
CA MET A 22 -7.63 11.97 4.00
C MET A 22 -8.29 12.68 5.18
N LEU A 23 -8.25 12.11 6.39
CA LEU A 23 -8.95 12.61 7.56
C LEU A 23 -8.66 14.09 7.88
N PRO A 24 -7.41 14.60 7.86
CA PRO A 24 -7.15 16.00 8.14
C PRO A 24 -7.79 16.95 7.11
N ASP A 25 -7.71 16.59 5.83
CA ASP A 25 -8.26 17.38 4.73
C ASP A 25 -9.79 17.33 4.75
N TYR A 26 -10.37 16.18 5.11
CA TYR A 26 -11.81 15.98 5.26
C TYR A 26 -12.39 16.83 6.40
N LEU A 27 -11.70 16.92 7.53
CA LEU A 27 -12.16 17.69 8.70
C LEU A 27 -12.00 19.21 8.54
N SER A 28 -11.06 19.65 7.69
CA SER A 28 -10.77 21.08 7.46
C SER A 28 -11.50 21.66 6.24
N SER A 29 -12.07 20.81 5.39
CA SER A 29 -12.76 21.21 4.17
C SER A 29 -14.20 21.68 4.44
N PRO A 30 -14.58 22.90 4.03
CA PRO A 30 -15.98 23.34 4.04
C PRO A 30 -16.80 22.78 2.85
N GLN A 31 -16.17 22.05 1.92
CA GLN A 31 -16.81 21.52 0.72
C GLN A 31 -17.28 20.07 0.90
N SER A 32 -18.39 19.73 0.25
CA SER A 32 -18.90 18.36 0.17
C SER A 32 -18.01 17.50 -0.73
N HIS A 33 -17.52 16.38 -0.20
CA HIS A 33 -16.61 15.45 -0.87
C HIS A 33 -17.34 14.51 -1.85
N TYR A 34 -17.90 15.08 -2.91
CA TYR A 34 -18.45 14.30 -4.02
C TYR A 34 -17.32 13.46 -4.66
N GLY A 35 -17.54 12.14 -4.81
CA GLY A 35 -16.58 11.23 -5.43
C GLY A 35 -15.81 10.31 -4.48
N ILE A 36 -15.96 10.45 -3.16
CA ILE A 36 -15.28 9.56 -2.19
C ILE A 36 -15.61 8.07 -2.42
N GLY A 37 -16.85 7.75 -2.80
CA GLY A 37 -17.25 6.37 -3.13
C GLY A 37 -16.46 5.79 -4.32
N PHE A 38 -16.23 6.59 -5.36
CA PHE A 38 -15.43 6.18 -6.52
C PHE A 38 -13.96 5.95 -6.14
N VAL A 39 -13.39 6.85 -5.32
CA VAL A 39 -12.02 6.70 -4.82
C VAL A 39 -11.86 5.43 -3.98
N LEU A 40 -12.79 5.16 -3.06
CA LEU A 40 -12.76 3.94 -2.25
C LEU A 40 -12.86 2.67 -3.11
N PHE A 41 -13.75 2.68 -4.11
CA PHE A 41 -13.86 1.59 -5.07
C PHE A 41 -12.55 1.38 -5.86
N ALA A 42 -11.95 2.46 -6.36
CA ALA A 42 -10.68 2.40 -7.09
C ALA A 42 -9.55 1.83 -6.21
N VAL A 43 -9.45 2.24 -4.94
CA VAL A 43 -8.46 1.69 -4.00
C VAL A 43 -8.66 0.20 -3.78
N VAL A 44 -9.90 -0.27 -3.60
CA VAL A 44 -10.17 -1.71 -3.48
C VAL A 44 -9.78 -2.47 -4.75
N ALA A 45 -10.15 -1.96 -5.93
CA ALA A 45 -9.86 -2.62 -7.20
C ALA A 45 -8.34 -2.69 -7.50
N VAL A 46 -7.63 -1.58 -7.32
CA VAL A 46 -6.17 -1.52 -7.54
C VAL A 46 -5.46 -2.39 -6.51
N SER A 47 -5.82 -2.29 -5.23
CA SER A 47 -5.17 -3.11 -4.20
C SER A 47 -5.44 -4.60 -4.36
N ALA A 48 -6.65 -5.01 -4.75
CA ALA A 48 -6.95 -6.40 -5.07
C ALA A 48 -6.04 -6.91 -6.19
N THR A 49 -5.86 -6.12 -7.25
CA THR A 49 -4.97 -6.47 -8.36
C THR A 49 -3.52 -6.61 -7.88
N LEU A 50 -2.99 -5.63 -7.16
CA LEU A 50 -1.60 -5.66 -6.68
C LEU A 50 -1.35 -6.80 -5.66
N VAL A 51 -2.29 -7.04 -4.74
CA VAL A 51 -2.17 -8.12 -3.76
C VAL A 51 -2.17 -9.48 -4.46
N LEU A 52 -3.03 -9.70 -5.44
CA LEU A 52 -3.13 -10.99 -6.13
C LEU A 52 -1.97 -11.22 -7.10
N VAL A 53 -1.58 -10.21 -7.87
CA VAL A 53 -0.57 -10.33 -8.93
C VAL A 53 0.85 -10.24 -8.39
N LEU A 54 1.10 -9.41 -7.36
CA LEU A 54 2.44 -9.20 -6.82
C LEU A 54 2.58 -9.73 -5.39
N GLY A 55 1.64 -9.40 -4.50
CA GLY A 55 1.72 -9.72 -3.08
C GLY A 55 1.75 -11.22 -2.78
N VAL A 56 0.77 -11.98 -3.29
CA VAL A 56 0.65 -13.42 -3.07
C VAL A 56 1.85 -14.18 -3.66
N PRO A 57 2.26 -13.96 -4.93
CA PRO A 57 3.46 -14.61 -5.47
C PRO A 57 4.72 -14.28 -4.69
N ALA A 58 4.92 -13.02 -4.27
CA ALA A 58 6.09 -12.63 -3.48
C ALA A 58 6.11 -13.33 -2.10
N PHE A 59 4.96 -13.44 -1.44
CA PHE A 59 4.84 -14.22 -0.20
C PHE A 59 5.18 -15.69 -0.42
N LEU A 60 4.65 -16.32 -1.46
CA LEU A 60 4.93 -17.72 -1.78
C LEU A 60 6.42 -17.95 -2.09
N ALA A 61 7.05 -17.02 -2.80
CA ALA A 61 8.48 -17.05 -3.07
C ALA A 61 9.31 -16.94 -1.78
N LEU A 62 9.02 -15.98 -0.91
CA LEU A 62 9.68 -15.85 0.40
C LEU A 62 9.51 -17.11 1.25
N ARG A 63 8.32 -17.71 1.24
CA ARG A 63 8.04 -18.95 1.98
C ARG A 63 8.83 -20.14 1.42
N LYS A 64 8.94 -20.26 0.09
CA LYS A 64 9.79 -21.28 -0.56
C LYS A 64 11.26 -21.14 -0.14
N LEU A 65 11.71 -19.90 0.06
CA LEU A 65 13.07 -19.56 0.51
C LEU A 65 13.25 -19.62 2.04
N ARG A 66 12.20 -19.97 2.81
CA ARG A 66 12.20 -19.96 4.28
C ARG A 66 12.56 -18.59 4.88
N ARG A 67 12.19 -17.51 4.19
CA ARG A 67 12.38 -16.11 4.59
C ARG A 67 11.05 -15.39 4.81
N ASP A 68 10.03 -16.11 5.29
CA ASP A 68 8.68 -15.58 5.56
C ASP A 68 8.60 -14.85 6.91
N SER A 69 9.62 -14.06 7.26
CA SER A 69 9.63 -13.26 8.50
C SER A 69 8.84 -11.95 8.33
N TRP A 70 8.35 -11.38 9.45
CA TRP A 70 7.71 -10.06 9.48
C TRP A 70 8.55 -8.97 8.79
N ARG A 71 9.88 -8.99 9.02
CA ARG A 71 10.81 -8.01 8.42
C ARG A 71 10.92 -8.21 6.91
N SER A 72 11.08 -9.45 6.45
CA SER A 72 11.21 -9.77 5.03
C SER A 72 9.95 -9.40 4.25
N LEU A 73 8.77 -9.72 4.78
CA LEU A 73 7.50 -9.32 4.16
C LEU A 73 7.31 -7.80 4.19
N GLY A 74 7.65 -7.12 5.29
CA GLY A 74 7.58 -5.66 5.38
C GLY A 74 8.45 -4.98 4.32
N ILE A 75 9.70 -5.41 4.15
CA ILE A 75 10.62 -4.87 3.14
C ILE A 75 10.09 -5.13 1.73
N VAL A 76 9.64 -6.36 1.44
CA VAL A 76 9.09 -6.68 0.12
C VAL A 76 7.81 -5.88 -0.16
N GLY A 77 6.93 -5.75 0.83
CA GLY A 77 5.75 -4.89 0.74
C GLY A 77 6.12 -3.44 0.44
N PHE A 78 7.08 -2.88 1.18
CA PHE A 78 7.61 -1.53 0.95
C PHE A 78 8.09 -1.35 -0.49
N VAL A 79 8.95 -2.27 -0.98
CA VAL A 79 9.53 -2.18 -2.33
C VAL A 79 8.44 -2.30 -3.40
N LEU A 80 7.54 -3.28 -3.30
CA LEU A 80 6.48 -3.47 -4.29
C LEU A 80 5.51 -2.28 -4.31
N GLY A 81 5.17 -1.73 -3.13
CA GLY A 81 4.37 -0.51 -3.03
C GLY A 81 5.08 0.68 -3.66
N ALA A 82 6.31 0.95 -3.26
CA ALA A 82 7.10 2.06 -3.79
C ALA A 82 7.26 1.99 -5.32
N LEU A 83 7.58 0.81 -5.85
CA LEU A 83 7.77 0.61 -7.29
C LEU A 83 6.50 0.89 -8.11
N SER A 84 5.31 0.62 -7.54
CA SER A 84 4.05 0.89 -8.24
C SER A 84 3.82 2.38 -8.52
N ALA A 85 4.39 3.26 -7.69
CA ALA A 85 4.34 4.71 -7.87
C ALA A 85 5.62 5.31 -8.47
N ALA A 86 6.77 4.61 -8.40
CA ALA A 86 8.05 5.15 -8.83
C ALA A 86 8.15 5.39 -10.36
N THR A 87 7.25 4.81 -11.15
CA THR A 87 7.23 4.98 -12.61
C THR A 87 6.74 6.35 -13.06
N SER A 88 6.07 7.12 -12.20
CA SER A 88 5.53 8.46 -12.50
C SER A 88 6.53 9.60 -12.25
N TRP A 89 7.82 9.27 -12.16
CA TRP A 89 8.92 10.22 -11.93
C TRP A 89 8.74 11.56 -12.70
N PRO A 90 8.98 12.72 -12.04
CA PRO A 90 8.87 14.03 -12.69
C PRO A 90 9.79 14.14 -13.91
N SER A 91 9.21 14.36 -15.08
CA SER A 91 9.93 14.50 -16.35
C SER A 91 9.64 15.85 -16.99
N ARG A 92 10.53 16.31 -17.89
CA ARG A 92 10.29 17.58 -18.60
C ARG A 92 9.09 17.47 -19.53
N LEU A 93 8.24 18.49 -19.51
CA LEU A 93 7.02 18.58 -20.30
C LEU A 93 6.96 19.93 -21.00
N ASP A 94 7.38 19.99 -22.27
CA ASP A 94 7.56 21.26 -22.98
C ASP A 94 6.29 22.13 -22.97
N GLY A 95 6.45 23.40 -22.60
CA GLY A 95 5.36 24.39 -22.57
C GLY A 95 4.33 24.19 -21.45
N TYR A 96 4.61 23.33 -20.46
CA TYR A 96 3.68 23.03 -19.38
C TYR A 96 4.12 23.67 -18.04
N SER A 97 3.28 24.52 -17.47
CA SER A 97 3.43 25.04 -16.11
C SER A 97 2.24 24.57 -15.26
N ALA A 98 2.53 24.09 -14.05
CA ALA A 98 1.52 23.54 -13.16
C ALA A 98 1.89 23.76 -11.70
N GLY A 99 0.87 23.77 -10.85
CA GLY A 99 1.00 23.88 -9.41
C GLY A 99 -0.12 23.16 -8.69
N GLN A 100 0.03 23.03 -7.38
CA GLN A 100 -0.95 22.38 -6.52
C GLN A 100 -0.87 22.95 -5.10
N ASN A 101 -1.87 22.65 -4.28
CA ASN A 101 -1.77 22.90 -2.85
C ASN A 101 -0.96 21.80 -2.18
N TRP A 102 0.08 22.18 -1.46
CA TRP A 102 0.91 21.29 -0.65
C TRP A 102 0.91 21.79 0.80
N HIS A 103 0.35 20.97 1.69
CA HIS A 103 0.14 21.29 3.10
C HIS A 103 -0.54 22.67 3.34
N GLY A 104 -1.56 22.98 2.54
CA GLY A 104 -2.33 24.23 2.66
C GLY A 104 -1.68 25.45 2.01
N LYS A 105 -0.50 25.31 1.38
CA LYS A 105 0.15 26.38 0.62
C LYS A 105 0.21 26.03 -0.86
N TYR A 106 -0.14 26.97 -1.72
CA TYR A 106 0.06 26.79 -3.16
C TYR A 106 1.55 26.77 -3.51
N ILE A 107 1.95 25.77 -4.29
CA ILE A 107 3.32 25.57 -4.78
C ILE A 107 3.30 25.37 -6.29
N GLU A 108 4.37 25.76 -6.97
CA GLU A 108 4.60 25.43 -8.37
C GLU A 108 5.36 24.11 -8.45
N THR A 109 4.82 23.15 -9.21
CA THR A 109 5.45 21.86 -9.48
C THR A 109 6.17 21.86 -10.83
N TYR A 110 5.70 22.66 -11.79
CA TYR A 110 6.34 22.83 -13.09
C TYR A 110 6.39 24.30 -13.48
N VAL A 111 7.55 24.76 -13.95
CA VAL A 111 7.77 26.08 -14.54
C VAL A 111 8.45 25.89 -15.89
N ASP A 112 7.79 26.33 -16.96
CA ASP A 112 8.25 26.19 -18.35
C ASP A 112 8.67 24.75 -18.70
N GLY A 113 7.87 23.79 -18.24
CA GLY A 113 8.10 22.36 -18.47
C GLY A 113 9.18 21.73 -17.62
N VAL A 114 9.85 22.49 -16.74
CA VAL A 114 10.89 21.96 -15.86
C VAL A 114 10.30 21.65 -14.48
N PRO A 115 10.48 20.41 -13.96
CA PRO A 115 10.02 20.06 -12.63
C PRO A 115 10.80 20.85 -11.57
N THR A 116 10.08 21.51 -10.66
CA THR A 116 10.67 22.23 -9.53
C THR A 116 11.11 21.27 -8.42
N ALA A 117 11.82 21.78 -7.41
CA ALA A 117 12.11 21.01 -6.19
C ALA A 117 10.82 20.49 -5.51
N TYR A 118 9.73 21.24 -5.59
CA TYR A 118 8.46 20.80 -5.03
C TYR A 118 7.82 19.65 -5.83
N ALA A 119 8.04 19.56 -7.14
CA ALA A 119 7.66 18.39 -7.92
C ALA A 119 8.30 17.12 -7.37
N TRP A 120 9.59 17.19 -7.04
CA TRP A 120 10.35 16.10 -6.42
C TRP A 120 9.81 15.72 -5.04
N PHE A 121 9.50 16.71 -4.19
CA PHE A 121 8.96 16.44 -2.86
C PHE A 121 7.57 15.81 -2.91
N THR A 122 6.67 16.30 -3.77
CA THR A 122 5.35 15.67 -3.94
C THR A 122 5.48 14.25 -4.50
N TYR A 123 6.36 14.03 -5.48
CA TYR A 123 6.63 12.69 -5.99
C TYR A 123 7.15 11.76 -4.88
N ALA A 124 8.13 12.20 -4.08
CA ALA A 124 8.67 11.41 -2.99
C ALA A 124 7.62 11.10 -1.91
N GLU A 125 6.75 12.06 -1.57
CA GLU A 125 5.60 11.83 -0.68
C GLU A 125 4.66 10.77 -1.26
N GLY A 126 4.34 10.86 -2.56
CA GLY A 126 3.54 9.85 -3.26
C GLY A 126 4.15 8.45 -3.18
N VAL A 127 5.43 8.31 -3.53
CA VAL A 127 6.15 7.03 -3.44
C VAL A 127 6.15 6.49 -2.01
N ALA A 128 6.38 7.34 -1.01
CA ALA A 128 6.36 6.95 0.40
C ALA A 128 4.97 6.46 0.85
N LEU A 129 3.89 7.11 0.41
CA LEU A 129 2.52 6.69 0.71
C LEU A 129 2.20 5.33 0.10
N PHE A 130 2.57 5.09 -1.16
CA PHE A 130 2.39 3.79 -1.79
C PHE A 130 3.24 2.70 -1.13
N ALA A 131 4.47 3.03 -0.70
CA ALA A 131 5.31 2.11 0.07
C ALA A 131 4.65 1.73 1.40
N LEU A 132 4.02 2.70 2.09
CA LEU A 132 3.26 2.45 3.31
C LEU A 132 2.06 1.53 3.08
N HIS A 133 1.29 1.72 2.00
CA HIS A 133 0.23 0.79 1.59
C HIS A 133 0.77 -0.64 1.40
N GLY A 134 1.91 -0.77 0.72
CA GLY A 134 2.58 -2.05 0.53
C GLY A 134 3.01 -2.72 1.83
N VAL A 135 3.60 -1.98 2.77
CA VAL A 135 3.98 -2.48 4.11
C VAL A 135 2.74 -2.95 4.87
N VAL A 136 1.73 -2.08 5.01
CA VAL A 136 0.51 -2.40 5.78
C VAL A 136 -0.19 -3.62 5.18
N GLY A 137 -0.33 -3.67 3.85
CA GLY A 137 -0.90 -4.83 3.16
C GLY A 137 -0.14 -6.13 3.45
N ALA A 138 1.19 -6.11 3.36
CA ALA A 138 2.02 -7.29 3.64
C ALA A 138 1.94 -7.75 5.10
N LEU A 139 1.93 -6.81 6.05
CA LEU A 139 1.83 -7.12 7.48
C LEU A 139 0.45 -7.67 7.85
N VAL A 140 -0.64 -7.07 7.34
CA VAL A 140 -2.00 -7.58 7.56
C VAL A 140 -2.16 -8.97 6.96
N PHE A 141 -1.72 -9.16 5.71
CA PHE A 141 -1.74 -10.46 5.05
C PHE A 141 -1.04 -11.52 5.92
N TYR A 142 0.19 -11.24 6.33
CA TYR A 142 1.02 -12.18 7.07
C TYR A 142 0.48 -12.44 8.48
N GLY A 143 -0.01 -11.41 9.17
CA GLY A 143 -0.63 -11.54 10.49
C GLY A 143 -1.84 -12.46 10.47
N VAL A 144 -2.76 -12.24 9.54
CA VAL A 144 -3.95 -13.09 9.36
C VAL A 144 -3.54 -14.51 8.96
N TRP A 145 -2.56 -14.65 8.06
CA TRP A 145 -2.07 -15.96 7.66
C TRP A 145 -1.50 -16.74 8.85
N ARG A 146 -0.60 -16.11 9.63
CA ARG A 146 0.10 -16.72 10.77
C ARG A 146 -0.87 -17.05 11.90
N TRP A 147 -1.80 -16.15 12.23
CA TRP A 147 -2.82 -16.39 13.25
C TRP A 147 -3.62 -17.67 12.99
N ARG A 148 -3.94 -17.96 11.72
CA ARG A 148 -4.69 -19.17 11.35
C ARG A 148 -3.85 -20.45 11.32
N GLN A 149 -2.52 -20.36 11.40
CA GLN A 149 -1.65 -21.53 11.55
C GLN A 149 -1.50 -21.97 13.00
N TYR A 150 -1.52 -21.03 13.95
CA TYR A 150 -1.31 -21.32 15.38
C TYR A 150 -2.24 -22.44 15.93
N PRO A 151 -3.56 -22.46 15.65
CA PRO A 151 -4.44 -23.51 16.16
C PRO A 151 -4.14 -24.91 15.61
N LYS A 152 -3.54 -25.00 14.41
CA LYS A 152 -3.27 -26.28 13.76
C LYS A 152 -1.99 -26.93 14.28
N GLN A 153 -0.99 -26.12 14.60
CA GLN A 153 0.29 -26.61 15.14
C GLN A 153 0.13 -27.15 16.57
N SER A 154 -0.70 -26.53 17.41
CA SER A 154 -0.93 -26.99 18.79
C SER A 154 -1.65 -28.34 18.87
N LEU A 155 -2.61 -28.59 17.96
CA LEU A 155 -3.35 -29.86 17.89
C LEU A 155 -2.46 -31.01 17.38
N GLN A 156 -1.65 -30.77 16.34
CA GLN A 156 -0.72 -31.77 15.82
C GLN A 156 0.35 -32.19 16.83
N ARG A 157 0.83 -31.26 17.65
CA ARG A 157 1.82 -31.54 18.70
C ARG A 157 1.25 -32.43 19.82
N ARG A 158 -0.02 -32.22 20.20
CA ARG A 158 -0.68 -33.07 21.20
C ARG A 158 -0.90 -34.50 20.73
N SER A 159 -1.16 -34.73 19.44
CA SER A 159 -1.30 -36.08 18.90
C SER A 159 0.03 -36.84 18.78
N SER A 160 1.18 -36.15 18.66
CA SER A 160 2.49 -36.80 18.59
C SER A 160 3.06 -37.17 19.96
N ASP A 161 2.63 -36.49 21.03
CA ASP A 161 3.14 -36.71 22.39
C ASP A 161 2.27 -37.73 23.18
N GLY A 162 1.15 -38.19 22.59
CA GLY A 162 0.17 -39.07 23.23
C GLY A 162 0.08 -40.49 22.65
N GLY A 163 1.07 -40.92 21.87
CA GLY A 163 1.21 -42.29 21.33
C GLY A 163 2.57 -42.87 21.66
#